data_AF-A0A961QLS3-F1
#
_entry.id   AF-A0A961QLS3-F1
#
_cell.length_a   1.000
_cell.length_b   1.000
_cell.length_c   1.000
_cell.angle_alpha   90.00
_cell.angle_beta   90.00
_cell.angle_gamma   90.00
#
_symmetry.space_group_name_H-M   'P 1'
#
loop_
_entity.id
_entity.type
_entity.pdbx_description
1 polymer ?
#
loop_
_entity_poly.entity_id
_entity_poly.type
_entity_poly.pdbx_seq_one_letter_code
_entity_poly.pdbx_strand_id
1 'polypeptide(L)'
;MLLALPAQARPDLCESAARAAAREAGIPATVLLAITLAETGRRMDGQLRPWPWAANAEGQGHWFATRAEAVAFARATLARGQRNLDLGCFQINWRWHGQGFTAPEALLDPPTAARYAARLLSDLHDEFGSWEAAAGAYHSRTPAFANRYRARFRQILAALGDTPANLAAPPRDDRPANALPAPGYPLFAGSAAGASLVPATLPAARPLFEDTP
;
A
#
# COMPACT_ATOMS: atom_id res chain seq x y z
N MET A 1 38.23 -9.66 9.10
CA MET A 1 36.78 -9.64 9.36
C MET A 1 36.12 -8.86 8.23
N LEU A 2 35.53 -9.53 7.24
CA LEU A 2 34.81 -8.84 6.15
C LEU A 2 33.45 -8.40 6.71
N LEU A 3 33.26 -7.08 6.84
CA LEU A 3 31.94 -6.50 7.10
C LEU A 3 31.13 -6.56 5.80
N ALA A 4 30.03 -7.30 5.79
CA ALA A 4 29.09 -7.27 4.69
C ALA A 4 28.41 -5.90 4.64
N LEU A 5 28.49 -5.21 3.50
CA LEU A 5 27.78 -3.95 3.29
C LEU A 5 26.27 -4.20 3.34
N PRO A 6 25.48 -3.29 3.94
CA PRO A 6 24.04 -3.43 3.98
C PRO A 6 23.44 -3.42 2.57
N ALA A 7 22.43 -4.26 2.33
CA ALA A 7 21.78 -4.35 1.04
C ALA A 7 21.07 -3.03 0.69
N GLN A 8 21.43 -2.49 -0.47
CA GLN A 8 20.86 -1.26 -1.02
C GLN A 8 19.39 -1.46 -1.43
N ALA A 9 18.61 -0.37 -1.43
CA ALA A 9 17.25 -0.32 -1.96
C ALA A 9 17.20 -0.78 -3.41
N ARG A 10 16.28 -1.69 -3.71
CA ARG A 10 16.00 -2.12 -5.07
C ARG A 10 14.48 -2.12 -5.34
N PRO A 11 14.00 -1.45 -6.41
CA PRO A 11 12.58 -1.39 -6.72
C PRO A 11 11.89 -2.73 -6.96
N ASP A 12 12.64 -3.73 -7.46
CA ASP A 12 12.13 -5.07 -7.75
C ASP A 12 11.57 -5.77 -6.50
N LEU A 13 12.00 -5.37 -5.30
CA LEU A 13 11.46 -5.88 -4.04
C LEU A 13 9.97 -5.55 -3.90
N CYS A 14 9.55 -4.32 -4.24
CA CYS A 14 8.13 -3.94 -4.19
C CYS A 14 7.35 -4.59 -5.33
N GLU A 15 7.93 -4.63 -6.53
CA GLU A 15 7.25 -5.15 -7.73
C GLU A 15 7.01 -6.65 -7.66
N SER A 16 8.00 -7.42 -7.21
CA SER A 16 7.88 -8.87 -7.02
C SER A 16 6.86 -9.19 -5.93
N ALA A 17 6.89 -8.47 -4.81
CA ALA A 17 5.93 -8.61 -3.72
C ALA A 17 4.51 -8.25 -4.17
N ALA A 18 4.31 -7.15 -4.92
CA ALA A 18 3.02 -6.77 -5.48
C ALA A 18 2.47 -7.87 -6.41
N ARG A 19 3.28 -8.38 -7.36
CA ARG A 19 2.85 -9.44 -8.27
C ARG A 19 2.51 -10.73 -7.54
N ALA A 20 3.29 -11.11 -6.52
CA ALA A 20 3.03 -12.29 -5.72
C ALA A 20 1.73 -12.17 -4.92
N ALA A 21 1.57 -11.08 -4.15
CA ALA A 21 0.38 -10.84 -3.34
C ALA A 21 -0.88 -10.68 -4.19
N ALA A 22 -0.79 -10.05 -5.36
CA ALA A 22 -1.92 -9.92 -6.27
C ALA A 22 -2.41 -11.29 -6.76
N ARG A 23 -1.48 -12.18 -7.14
CA ARG A 23 -1.81 -13.57 -7.50
C ARG A 23 -2.41 -14.34 -6.33
N GLU A 24 -1.83 -14.23 -5.14
CA GLU A 24 -2.34 -14.89 -3.92
C GLU A 24 -3.77 -14.44 -3.57
N ALA A 25 -4.08 -13.15 -3.77
CA ALA A 25 -5.39 -12.57 -3.47
C ALA A 25 -6.41 -12.66 -4.62
N GLY A 26 -5.99 -13.11 -5.81
CA GLY A 26 -6.85 -13.15 -7.00
C GLY A 26 -7.23 -11.78 -7.56
N ILE A 27 -6.44 -10.73 -7.29
CA ILE A 27 -6.66 -9.38 -7.84
C ILE A 27 -5.73 -9.11 -9.03
N PRO A 28 -6.08 -8.18 -9.94
CA PRO A 28 -5.21 -7.85 -11.07
C PRO A 28 -3.84 -7.33 -10.61
N ALA A 29 -2.75 -7.89 -11.14
CA ALA A 29 -1.39 -7.48 -10.77
C ALA A 29 -1.12 -6.00 -11.09
N THR A 30 -1.69 -5.49 -12.18
CA THR A 30 -1.60 -4.09 -12.60
C THR A 30 -2.21 -3.14 -11.56
N VAL A 31 -3.28 -3.54 -10.88
CA VAL A 31 -3.89 -2.77 -9.79
C VAL A 31 -2.93 -2.61 -8.62
N LEU A 32 -2.36 -3.70 -8.10
CA LEU A 32 -1.47 -3.61 -6.94
C LEU A 32 -0.11 -2.97 -7.29
N LEU A 33 0.37 -3.15 -8.53
CA LEU A 33 1.52 -2.41 -9.06
C LEU A 33 1.23 -0.90 -9.14
N ALA A 34 0.04 -0.51 -9.58
CA ALA A 34 -0.35 0.88 -9.65
C ALA A 34 -0.43 1.53 -8.26
N ILE A 35 -0.87 0.80 -7.23
CA ILE A 35 -0.83 1.27 -5.83
C ILE A 35 0.61 1.54 -5.39
N THR A 36 1.53 0.57 -5.48
CA THR A 36 2.91 0.81 -5.00
C THR A 36 3.63 1.94 -5.76
N LEU A 37 3.36 2.10 -7.06
CA LEU A 37 3.86 3.20 -7.88
C LEU A 37 3.21 4.54 -7.54
N ALA A 38 1.93 4.55 -7.16
CA ALA A 38 1.28 5.76 -6.67
C ALA A 38 1.91 6.17 -5.34
N GLU A 39 2.08 5.23 -4.41
CA GLU A 39 2.57 5.51 -3.07
C GLU A 39 4.04 5.90 -3.00
N THR A 40 4.92 5.17 -3.68
CA THR A 40 6.37 5.29 -3.51
C THR A 40 7.12 5.47 -4.83
N GLY A 41 6.41 5.68 -5.93
CA GLY A 41 7.01 5.78 -7.26
C GLY A 41 7.95 6.97 -7.38
N ARG A 42 9.19 6.70 -7.80
CA ARG A 42 10.21 7.71 -8.11
C ARG A 42 10.78 7.46 -9.51
N ARG A 43 11.17 8.53 -10.20
CA ARG A 43 11.84 8.42 -11.50
C ARG A 43 13.28 7.96 -11.29
N MET A 44 13.62 6.83 -11.88
CA MET A 44 14.95 6.23 -11.93
C MET A 44 15.22 5.84 -13.38
N ASP A 45 16.30 6.37 -13.98
CA ASP A 45 16.69 6.10 -15.37
C ASP A 45 15.54 6.29 -16.38
N GLY A 46 14.75 7.35 -16.17
CA GLY A 46 13.58 7.68 -17.01
C GLY A 46 12.32 6.84 -16.74
N GLN A 47 12.37 5.85 -15.85
CA GLN A 47 11.25 4.98 -15.50
C GLN A 47 10.69 5.30 -14.11
N LEU A 48 9.37 5.27 -13.95
CA LEU A 48 8.74 5.35 -12.63
C LEU A 48 8.82 3.98 -11.97
N ARG A 49 9.50 3.89 -10.82
CA ARG A 49 9.73 2.64 -10.09
C ARG A 49 9.43 2.85 -8.59
N PRO A 50 8.83 1.88 -7.89
CA PRO A 50 8.53 2.02 -6.46
C PRO A 50 9.80 1.97 -5.60
N TRP A 51 9.75 2.53 -4.39
CA TRP A 51 10.87 2.49 -3.46
C TRP A 51 10.50 1.72 -2.18
N PRO A 52 11.28 0.71 -1.79
CA PRO A 52 10.90 -0.15 -0.67
C PRO A 52 11.10 0.49 0.70
N TRP A 53 12.08 1.37 0.84
CA TRP A 53 12.49 1.95 2.12
C TRP A 53 12.04 3.41 2.21
N ALA A 54 10.74 3.61 2.09
CA ALA A 54 10.10 4.92 2.20
C ALA A 54 9.33 5.03 3.51
N ALA A 55 9.27 6.24 4.07
CA ALA A 55 8.41 6.56 5.19
C ALA A 55 7.77 7.93 4.99
N ASN A 56 6.54 8.11 5.46
CA ASN A 56 5.91 9.40 5.59
C ASN A 56 5.54 9.64 7.06
N ALA A 57 6.11 10.66 7.69
CA ALA A 57 5.77 11.04 9.05
C ALA A 57 5.02 12.38 9.03
N GLU A 58 3.72 12.36 9.32
CA GLU A 58 2.88 13.57 9.39
C GLU A 58 2.93 14.44 8.12
N GLY A 59 3.01 13.82 6.94
CA GLY A 59 3.10 14.50 5.65
C GLY A 59 4.51 14.85 5.20
N GLN A 60 5.55 14.42 5.94
CA GLN A 60 6.95 14.60 5.56
C GLN A 60 7.52 13.29 5.01
N GLY A 61 7.91 13.31 3.74
CA GLY A 61 8.50 12.16 3.07
C GLY A 61 9.98 11.92 3.37
N HIS A 62 10.32 10.66 3.60
CA HIS A 62 11.68 10.19 3.84
C HIS A 62 11.98 8.97 2.97
N TRP A 63 13.16 8.96 2.36
CA TRP A 63 13.62 7.88 1.47
C TRP A 63 14.99 7.40 1.91
N PHE A 64 15.09 6.13 2.25
CA PHE A 64 16.29 5.54 2.82
C PHE A 64 17.01 4.66 1.82
N ALA A 65 18.34 4.56 1.94
CA ALA A 65 19.14 3.70 1.10
C ALA A 65 18.99 2.23 1.51
N THR A 66 18.75 1.97 2.80
CA THR A 66 18.68 0.61 3.33
C THR A 66 17.45 0.39 4.19
N ARG A 67 17.05 -0.87 4.33
CA ARG A 67 15.97 -1.25 5.26
C ARG A 67 16.31 -0.88 6.70
N ALA A 68 17.58 -1.00 7.11
CA ALA A 68 18.02 -0.72 8.46
C ALA A 68 17.79 0.75 8.85
N GLU A 69 18.08 1.68 7.95
CA GLU A 69 17.83 3.12 8.16
C GLU A 69 16.33 3.42 8.29
N ALA A 70 15.49 2.83 7.43
CA ALA A 70 14.04 3.00 7.51
C ALA A 70 13.46 2.44 8.83
N VAL A 71 13.95 1.29 9.29
CA VAL A 71 13.58 0.70 10.58
C VAL A 71 14.00 1.60 11.74
N ALA A 72 15.23 2.11 11.71
CA ALA A 72 15.73 3.01 12.75
C ALA A 72 14.90 4.29 12.83
N PHE A 73 14.56 4.88 11.68
CA PHE A 73 13.66 6.03 11.59
C PHE A 73 12.28 5.71 12.16
N ALA A 74 11.66 4.62 11.74
CA ALA A 74 10.33 4.22 12.20
C ALA A 74 10.27 4.04 13.73
N ARG A 75 11.25 3.33 14.31
CA ARG A 75 11.36 3.16 15.76
C ARG A 75 11.51 4.48 16.49
N ALA A 76 12.41 5.34 16.03
CA ALA A 76 12.66 6.63 16.65
C ALA A 76 11.41 7.53 16.60
N THR A 77 10.70 7.54 15.47
CA THR A 77 9.46 8.30 15.28
C THR A 77 8.35 7.84 16.22
N LEU A 78 8.15 6.52 16.34
CA LEU A 78 7.16 5.97 17.26
C LEU A 78 7.54 6.17 18.74
N ALA A 79 8.83 6.11 19.09
CA ALA A 79 9.31 6.38 20.43
C ALA A 79 9.05 7.82 20.89
N ARG A 80 8.95 8.77 19.94
CA ARG A 80 8.52 10.16 20.20
C ARG A 80 7.00 10.33 20.28
N GLY A 81 6.23 9.25 20.15
CA GLY A 81 4.76 9.28 20.17
C GLY A 81 4.10 9.67 18.83
N GLN A 82 4.88 9.91 17.78
CA GLN A 82 4.36 10.24 16.44
C GLN A 82 3.87 8.98 15.75
N ARG A 83 2.58 8.68 15.87
CA ARG A 83 1.99 7.43 15.35
C ARG A 83 1.48 7.52 13.92
N ASN A 84 1.23 8.73 13.40
CA ASN A 84 0.80 8.93 12.02
C ASN A 84 2.00 8.79 11.07
N LEU A 85 2.30 7.53 10.75
CA LEU A 85 3.50 7.10 10.08
C LEU A 85 3.16 6.05 9.02
N ASP A 86 3.37 6.37 7.76
CA ASP A 86 3.24 5.44 6.64
C ASP A 86 4.59 4.81 6.33
N LEU A 87 4.60 3.52 6.01
CA LEU A 87 5.84 2.76 5.82
C LEU A 87 5.82 1.88 4.56
N GLY A 88 6.98 1.81 3.92
CA GLY A 88 7.31 0.81 2.91
C GLY A 88 6.64 1.03 1.55
N CYS A 89 6.76 0.02 0.70
CA CYS A 89 6.28 0.00 -0.70
C CYS A 89 4.83 0.46 -0.91
N PHE A 90 3.97 0.25 0.09
CA PHE A 90 2.52 0.45 0.01
C PHE A 90 2.01 1.53 0.96
N GLN A 91 2.92 2.24 1.64
CA GLN A 91 2.62 3.35 2.56
C GLN A 91 1.45 3.03 3.50
N ILE A 92 1.51 1.87 4.17
CA ILE A 92 0.48 1.47 5.12
C ILE A 92 0.68 2.30 6.40
N ASN A 93 -0.37 2.96 6.84
CA ASN A 93 -0.31 3.83 8.02
C ASN A 93 -0.34 3.04 9.33
N TRP A 94 0.69 3.21 10.16
CA TRP A 94 0.83 2.55 11.45
C TRP A 94 -0.27 2.93 12.45
N ARG A 95 -0.75 4.18 12.46
CA ARG A 95 -1.78 4.63 13.41
C ARG A 95 -3.05 3.82 13.29
N TRP A 96 -3.44 3.47 12.07
CA TRP A 96 -4.72 2.84 11.76
C TRP A 96 -4.62 1.33 11.58
N HIS A 97 -3.53 0.87 10.94
CA HIS A 97 -3.38 -0.54 10.57
C HIS A 97 -2.37 -1.29 11.45
N GLY A 98 -1.63 -0.59 12.32
CA GLY A 98 -0.55 -1.18 13.12
C GLY A 98 -0.98 -2.32 14.05
N GLN A 99 -2.26 -2.38 14.46
CA GLN A 99 -2.78 -3.49 15.25
C GLN A 99 -2.75 -4.84 14.51
N GLY A 100 -2.72 -4.82 13.17
CA GLY A 100 -2.57 -6.01 12.34
C GLY A 100 -1.14 -6.56 12.27
N PHE A 101 -0.18 -5.95 12.95
CA PHE A 101 1.24 -6.28 12.85
C PHE A 101 1.90 -6.37 14.23
N THR A 102 2.87 -7.26 14.36
CA THR A 102 3.66 -7.40 15.59
C THR A 102 4.54 -6.17 15.86
N ALA A 103 5.02 -5.51 14.80
CA ALA A 103 5.96 -4.39 14.88
C ALA A 103 5.95 -3.56 13.58
N PRO A 104 6.35 -2.27 13.59
CA PRO A 104 6.37 -1.42 12.39
C PRO A 104 7.27 -1.94 11.26
N GLU A 105 8.29 -2.74 11.58
CA GLU A 105 9.20 -3.35 10.63
C GLU A 105 8.52 -4.33 9.68
N ALA A 106 7.36 -4.87 10.07
CA ALA A 106 6.55 -5.70 9.21
C ALA A 106 5.97 -4.92 8.02
N LEU A 107 5.75 -3.61 8.17
CA LEU A 107 5.35 -2.72 7.06
C LEU A 107 6.54 -2.41 6.12
N LEU A 108 7.76 -2.58 6.62
CA LEU A 108 9.02 -2.51 5.86
C LEU A 108 9.48 -3.89 5.36
N ASP A 109 8.62 -4.92 5.43
CA ASP A 109 8.83 -6.20 4.75
C ASP A 109 7.92 -6.27 3.52
N PRO A 110 8.46 -6.14 2.28
CA PRO A 110 7.64 -6.01 1.07
C PRO A 110 6.62 -7.14 0.89
N PRO A 111 6.93 -8.44 1.07
CA PRO A 111 5.94 -9.51 0.97
C PRO A 111 4.80 -9.38 1.99
N THR A 112 5.11 -9.07 3.26
CA THR A 112 4.11 -8.90 4.31
C THR A 112 3.20 -7.70 4.03
N ALA A 113 3.79 -6.55 3.70
CA ALA A 113 3.04 -5.34 3.36
C ALA A 113 2.17 -5.53 2.11
N ALA A 114 2.69 -6.19 1.06
CA ALA A 114 1.94 -6.44 -0.18
C ALA A 114 0.70 -7.30 0.06
N ARG A 115 0.82 -8.36 0.87
CA ARG A 115 -0.33 -9.22 1.23
C ARG A 115 -1.40 -8.47 2.00
N TYR A 116 -0.98 -7.58 2.91
CA TYR A 116 -1.91 -6.72 3.62
C TYR A 116 -2.62 -5.75 2.67
N ALA A 117 -1.87 -5.05 1.83
CA ALA A 117 -2.41 -4.12 0.85
C ALA A 117 -3.37 -4.80 -0.13
N ALA A 118 -3.04 -6.00 -0.63
CA ALA A 118 -3.90 -6.77 -1.52
C ALA A 118 -5.25 -7.12 -0.88
N ARG A 119 -5.25 -7.56 0.39
CA ARG A 119 -6.48 -7.84 1.14
C ARG A 119 -7.31 -6.59 1.36
N LEU A 120 -6.69 -5.52 1.88
CA LEU A 120 -7.37 -4.24 2.09
C LEU A 120 -8.02 -3.73 0.79
N LEU A 121 -7.29 -3.83 -0.33
CA LEU A 121 -7.80 -3.38 -1.62
C LEU A 121 -8.93 -4.26 -2.17
N SER A 122 -8.89 -5.57 -1.89
CA SER A 122 -10.00 -6.49 -2.20
C SER A 122 -11.26 -6.13 -1.41
N ASP A 123 -11.13 -5.90 -0.10
CA ASP A 123 -12.25 -5.51 0.77
C ASP A 123 -12.86 -4.17 0.29
N LEU A 124 -12.01 -3.22 -0.08
CA LEU A 124 -12.41 -1.95 -0.67
C LEU A 124 -13.07 -2.11 -2.04
N HIS A 125 -12.63 -3.07 -2.84
CA HIS A 125 -13.27 -3.37 -4.11
C HIS A 125 -14.67 -3.96 -3.90
N ASP A 126 -14.85 -4.82 -2.90
CA ASP A 126 -16.16 -5.33 -2.50
C ASP A 126 -17.09 -4.22 -2.01
N GLU A 127 -16.57 -3.24 -1.27
CA GLU A 127 -17.34 -2.10 -0.75
C GLU A 127 -17.70 -1.08 -1.86
N PHE A 128 -16.76 -0.75 -2.74
CA PHE A 128 -16.89 0.37 -3.69
C PHE A 128 -17.17 -0.05 -5.14
N GLY A 129 -17.15 -1.35 -5.45
CA GLY A 129 -17.60 -1.93 -6.72
C GLY A 129 -16.68 -1.73 -7.94
N SER A 130 -15.55 -1.03 -7.80
CA SER A 130 -14.54 -0.92 -8.86
C SER A 130 -13.14 -0.67 -8.32
N TRP A 131 -12.12 -1.09 -9.06
CA TRP A 131 -10.72 -0.93 -8.63
C TRP A 131 -10.28 0.53 -8.54
N GLU A 132 -10.79 1.42 -9.40
CA GLU A 132 -10.54 2.86 -9.29
C GLU A 132 -11.18 3.43 -8.02
N ALA A 133 -12.43 3.05 -7.72
CA ALA A 133 -13.09 3.51 -6.50
C ALA A 133 -12.39 2.99 -5.24
N ALA A 134 -11.98 1.72 -5.25
CA ALA A 134 -11.20 1.07 -4.20
C ALA A 134 -9.83 1.73 -4.01
N ALA A 135 -9.09 2.03 -5.08
CA ALA A 135 -7.82 2.74 -5.01
C ALA A 135 -7.98 4.15 -4.39
N GLY A 136 -9.04 4.87 -4.74
CA GLY A 136 -9.37 6.14 -4.09
C GLY A 136 -9.56 5.99 -2.58
N ALA A 137 -10.37 5.00 -2.17
CA ALA A 137 -10.66 4.72 -0.77
C ALA A 137 -9.48 4.12 0.01
N TYR A 138 -8.56 3.43 -0.67
CA TYR A 138 -7.29 2.95 -0.12
C TYR A 138 -6.50 4.14 0.44
N HIS A 139 -6.40 5.21 -0.35
CA HIS A 139 -5.72 6.43 0.07
C HIS A 139 -6.53 7.27 1.05
N SER A 140 -7.79 7.57 0.73
CA SER A 140 -8.67 8.38 1.57
C SER A 140 -10.15 8.22 1.19
N ARG A 141 -11.02 8.20 2.20
CA ARG A 141 -12.49 8.30 1.99
C ARG A 141 -13.00 9.72 1.79
N THR A 142 -12.15 10.74 1.97
CA THR A 142 -12.54 12.13 1.74
C THR A 142 -12.56 12.40 0.22
N PRO A 143 -13.70 12.84 -0.36
CA PRO A 143 -13.87 12.88 -1.82
C PRO A 143 -12.79 13.64 -2.58
N ALA A 144 -12.33 14.78 -2.06
CA ALA A 144 -11.30 15.59 -2.71
C ALA A 144 -9.95 14.84 -2.84
N PHE A 145 -9.51 14.15 -1.78
CA PHE A 145 -8.26 13.39 -1.80
C PHE A 145 -8.40 12.09 -2.60
N ALA A 146 -9.54 11.39 -2.45
CA ALA A 146 -9.85 10.21 -3.24
C ALA A 146 -9.81 10.49 -4.75
N ASN A 147 -10.40 11.60 -5.19
CA ASN A 147 -10.47 11.96 -6.61
C ASN A 147 -9.09 12.29 -7.21
N ARG A 148 -8.23 12.98 -6.46
CA ARG A 148 -6.83 13.21 -6.87
C ARG A 148 -6.07 11.90 -7.00
N TYR A 149 -6.22 11.01 -6.03
CA TYR A 149 -5.57 9.71 -6.04
C TYR A 149 -6.07 8.82 -7.20
N ARG A 150 -7.39 8.81 -7.47
CA ARG A 150 -7.98 8.12 -8.63
C ARG A 150 -7.39 8.58 -9.96
N ALA A 151 -7.21 9.90 -10.14
CA ALA A 151 -6.58 10.43 -11.35
C ALA A 151 -5.13 9.94 -11.51
N ARG A 152 -4.33 9.95 -10.42
CA ARG A 152 -2.97 9.41 -10.40
C ARG A 152 -2.95 7.91 -10.72
N PHE A 153 -3.83 7.14 -10.09
CA PHE A 153 -3.98 5.70 -10.30
C PHE A 153 -4.31 5.36 -11.75
N ARG A 154 -5.23 6.09 -12.38
CA ARG A 154 -5.58 5.94 -13.81
C ARG A 154 -4.38 6.16 -14.73
N GLN A 155 -3.59 7.21 -14.49
CA GLN A 155 -2.40 7.50 -15.28
C GLN A 155 -1.37 6.37 -15.20
N ILE A 156 -1.17 5.81 -14.01
CA ILE A 156 -0.23 4.72 -13.79
C ILE A 156 -0.73 3.43 -14.44
N LEU A 157 -2.01 3.07 -14.28
CA LEU A 157 -2.60 1.90 -14.95
C LEU A 157 -2.43 1.97 -16.46
N ALA A 158 -2.72 3.13 -17.07
CA ALA A 158 -2.55 3.34 -18.50
C ALA A 158 -1.09 3.11 -18.94
N ALA A 159 -0.12 3.60 -18.16
CA ALA A 159 1.30 3.39 -18.43
C ALA A 159 1.74 1.92 -18.26
N LEU A 160 1.03 1.12 -17.46
CA LEU A 160 1.24 -0.32 -17.30
C LEU A 160 0.55 -1.15 -18.40
N GLY A 161 -0.13 -0.51 -19.37
CA GLY A 161 -0.84 -1.18 -20.46
C GLY A 161 -2.24 -1.65 -20.11
N ASP A 162 -2.84 -1.10 -19.05
CA ASP A 162 -4.17 -1.49 -18.57
C ASP A 162 -5.08 -0.25 -18.40
N THR A 163 -6.38 -0.44 -18.24
CA THR A 163 -7.30 0.66 -17.94
C THR A 163 -8.34 0.23 -16.92
N PRO A 164 -8.90 1.15 -16.10
CA PRO A 164 -9.99 0.79 -15.20
C PRO A 164 -11.18 0.15 -15.92
N ALA A 165 -11.44 0.54 -17.17
CA ALA A 165 -12.49 -0.06 -18.00
C ALA A 165 -12.21 -1.53 -18.33
N ASN A 166 -10.96 -1.88 -18.62
CA ASN A 166 -10.55 -3.28 -18.86
C ASN A 166 -10.59 -4.13 -17.59
N LEU A 167 -10.50 -3.47 -16.43
CA LEU A 167 -10.52 -4.08 -15.11
C LEU A 167 -11.92 -4.11 -14.48
N ALA A 168 -12.94 -3.64 -15.19
CA ALA A 168 -14.33 -3.75 -14.74
C ALA A 168 -14.67 -5.23 -14.53
N ALA A 169 -15.18 -5.57 -13.35
CA ALA A 169 -15.61 -6.93 -13.06
C ALA A 169 -16.75 -7.33 -14.03
N PRO A 170 -16.77 -8.58 -14.55
CA PRO A 170 -18.03 -9.12 -15.06
C PRO A 170 -19.10 -9.10 -13.95
N PRO A 171 -20.40 -9.09 -14.28
CA PRO A 171 -21.45 -9.15 -13.27
C PRO A 171 -21.19 -10.35 -12.35
N ARG A 172 -21.23 -10.11 -11.03
CA ARG A 172 -21.10 -11.20 -10.06
C ARG A 172 -22.32 -12.11 -10.22
N ASP A 173 -22.08 -13.40 -10.42
CA ASP A 173 -23.13 -14.42 -10.29
C ASP A 173 -23.47 -14.49 -8.80
N ASP A 174 -24.72 -14.20 -8.42
CA ASP A 174 -25.19 -14.02 -7.03
C ASP A 174 -25.21 -15.33 -6.20
N ARG A 175 -24.43 -16.33 -6.61
CA ARG A 175 -24.33 -17.62 -5.93
C ARG A 175 -23.47 -17.45 -4.67
N PRO A 176 -23.94 -17.87 -3.48
CA PRO A 176 -23.14 -17.78 -2.27
C PRO A 176 -21.85 -18.59 -2.45
N ALA A 177 -20.72 -17.89 -2.47
CA ALA A 177 -19.41 -18.52 -2.52
C ALA A 177 -19.17 -19.22 -1.18
N ASN A 178 -19.16 -20.55 -1.20
CA ASN A 178 -18.65 -21.35 -0.10
C ASN A 178 -17.26 -20.83 0.28
N ALA A 179 -17.14 -20.44 1.55
CA ALA A 179 -15.95 -19.85 2.14
C ALA A 179 -14.69 -20.66 1.79
N LEU A 180 -13.66 -19.97 1.28
CA LEU A 180 -12.31 -20.52 1.21
C LEU A 180 -11.85 -20.87 2.64
N PRO A 181 -11.16 -22.01 2.86
CA PRO A 181 -10.63 -22.35 4.17
C PRO A 181 -9.49 -21.39 4.52
N ALA A 182 -9.61 -20.71 5.67
CA ALA A 182 -8.58 -19.84 6.21
C ALA A 182 -7.30 -20.64 6.55
N PRO A 183 -6.09 -20.20 6.14
CA PRO A 183 -4.87 -20.72 6.74
C PRO A 183 -4.76 -20.18 8.17
N GLY A 184 -4.65 -21.10 9.13
CA GLY A 184 -4.63 -20.83 10.56
C GLY A 184 -3.48 -19.93 10.99
N TYR A 185 -3.82 -18.70 11.36
CA TYR A 185 -3.06 -17.79 12.22
C TYR A 185 -4.05 -17.15 13.20
N PRO A 186 -3.64 -16.79 14.43
CA PRO A 186 -4.57 -16.63 15.53
C PRO A 186 -5.58 -15.51 15.24
N LEU A 187 -6.84 -15.90 15.36
CA LEU A 187 -8.03 -15.09 15.14
C LEU A 187 -8.08 -13.97 16.18
N PHE A 188 -8.11 -12.72 15.72
CA PHE A 188 -8.81 -11.65 16.43
C PHE A 188 -10.02 -11.27 15.60
N ALA A 189 -11.20 -11.63 16.11
CA ALA A 189 -12.48 -11.17 15.60
C ALA A 189 -12.61 -9.67 15.94
N GLY A 190 -12.28 -8.83 14.97
CA GLY A 190 -12.57 -7.40 15.00
C GLY A 190 -13.17 -7.03 13.65
N SER A 191 -14.43 -6.64 13.64
CA SER A 191 -15.10 -6.03 12.49
C SER A 191 -14.24 -4.88 11.95
N ALA A 192 -13.92 -4.93 10.65
CA ALA A 192 -13.19 -3.90 9.93
C ALA A 192 -14.00 -2.59 9.81
N ALA A 193 -14.27 -1.94 10.93
CA ALA A 193 -14.81 -0.59 10.96
C ALA A 193 -13.64 0.39 10.82
N GLY A 194 -13.21 0.64 9.58
CA GLY A 194 -12.15 1.62 9.30
C GLY A 194 -11.37 1.43 8.00
N ALA A 195 -12.01 0.96 6.92
CA ALA A 195 -11.30 0.58 5.69
C ALA A 195 -10.86 1.79 4.84
N SER A 196 -10.02 2.64 5.40
CA SER A 196 -9.28 3.73 4.73
C SER A 196 -8.04 3.97 5.57
N LEU A 197 -6.90 4.26 4.93
CA LEU A 197 -5.68 4.65 5.66
C LEU A 197 -5.88 5.92 6.51
N VAL A 198 -7.06 6.56 6.44
CA VAL A 198 -7.45 7.75 7.20
C VAL A 198 -8.99 7.74 7.38
N PRO A 199 -9.55 7.92 8.60
CA PRO A 199 -10.98 8.15 8.78
C PRO A 199 -11.47 9.38 8.02
N ALA A 200 -12.74 9.39 7.60
CA ALA A 200 -13.34 10.43 6.75
C ALA A 200 -13.31 11.87 7.31
N THR A 201 -12.91 12.07 8.57
CA THR A 201 -12.94 13.37 9.27
C THR A 201 -11.57 14.01 9.47
N LEU A 202 -10.47 13.37 9.05
CA LEU A 202 -9.11 13.90 9.21
C LEU A 202 -8.41 14.05 7.85
N PRO A 203 -7.48 15.02 7.71
CA PRO A 203 -6.69 15.15 6.49
C PRO A 203 -5.90 13.87 6.26
N ALA A 204 -5.92 13.38 5.02
CA ALA A 204 -5.14 12.22 4.67
C ALA A 204 -3.65 12.48 4.83
N ALA A 205 -2.87 11.45 5.16
CA ALA A 205 -1.42 11.56 5.02
C ALA A 205 -1.13 11.96 3.57
N ARG A 206 -0.35 13.03 3.39
CA ARG A 206 -0.04 13.53 2.05
C ARG A 206 0.79 12.47 1.33
N PRO A 207 0.38 12.01 0.14
CA PRO A 207 1.15 11.01 -0.59
C PRO A 207 2.57 11.51 -0.87
N LEU A 208 3.56 10.62 -0.82
CA LEU A 208 4.96 10.97 -1.09
C LEU A 208 5.21 11.49 -2.52
N PHE A 209 4.31 11.20 -3.46
CA PHE A 209 4.40 11.74 -4.82
C PHE A 209 4.10 13.24 -4.91
N GLU A 210 3.47 13.84 -3.88
CA GLU A 210 3.24 15.29 -3.79
C GLU A 210 4.50 16.07 -3.36
N ASP A 211 5.57 15.40 -2.95
CA ASP A 211 6.85 16.00 -2.51
C ASP A 211 7.89 16.14 -3.64
N THR A 212 7.50 15.92 -4.90
CA THR A 212 8.39 16.17 -6.05
C THR A 212 8.18 17.61 -6.54
N PRO A 213 9.23 18.44 -6.64
CA PRO A 213 9.10 19.80 -7.17
C PRO A 213 8.61 19.83 -8.63
#